data_AF-A0A429FQH6-F1
#
_entry.id   AF-A0A429FQH6-F1
#
_cell.length_a   1.000
_cell.length_b   1.000
_cell.length_c   1.000
_cell.angle_alpha   90.00
_cell.angle_beta   90.00
_cell.angle_gamma   90.00
#
_symmetry.space_group_name_H-M   'P 1'
#
loop_
_entity.id
_entity.type
_entity.pdbx_description
1 polymer ?
#
loop_
_entity_poly.entity_id
_entity_poly.type
_entity_poly.pdbx_seq_one_letter_code
_entity_poly.pdbx_strand_id
1 'polypeptide(L)'
;MRIGGEKPLERVQMHEVAKAAGVAIGTLYRYFPSKVHLFTAVMAAQVDRFGEGVGPPPPGTDPEDAVADLLVAASRTLMAQPLLSASMLHAANSANVATVVDTAKIDTTFQEIVLLAIGIEVPTAQDVRLVRLLMQCWYGVLQMSLNGRASMADVESDIRMACRLLLAPRSNASG
;
A
#
# COMPACT_ATOMS: atom_id res chain seq x y z
N MET A 1 6.78 -6.68 -14.08
CA MET A 1 6.88 -7.16 -12.68
C MET A 1 8.03 -8.14 -12.45
N ARG A 2 8.41 -9.00 -13.42
CA ARG A 2 9.48 -9.99 -13.25
C ARG A 2 10.83 -9.44 -12.70
N ILE A 3 11.35 -8.35 -13.28
CA ILE A 3 12.68 -7.81 -12.86
C ILE A 3 12.69 -7.22 -11.45
N GLY A 4 11.60 -6.58 -11.01
CA GLY A 4 11.53 -6.03 -9.65
C GLY A 4 11.42 -7.11 -8.57
N GLY A 5 11.06 -8.35 -8.92
CA GLY A 5 11.09 -9.50 -8.02
C GLY A 5 12.46 -10.20 -7.95
N GLU A 6 13.39 -9.89 -8.84
CA GLU A 6 14.70 -10.54 -8.95
C GLU A 6 15.84 -9.73 -8.29
N LYS A 7 15.70 -8.39 -8.21
CA LYS A 7 16.73 -7.49 -7.65
C LYS A 7 16.12 -6.29 -6.90
N PRO A 8 16.79 -5.77 -5.85
CA PRO A 8 16.40 -4.52 -5.18
C PRO A 8 16.35 -3.32 -6.15
N LEU A 9 15.54 -2.30 -5.83
CA LEU A 9 15.34 -1.07 -6.62
C LEU A 9 16.66 -0.46 -7.13
N GLU A 10 17.68 -0.42 -6.28
CA GLU A 10 18.99 0.18 -6.58
C GLU A 10 19.66 -0.58 -7.74
N ARG A 11 19.48 -1.90 -7.77
CA ARG A 11 20.10 -2.82 -8.73
C ARG A 11 19.27 -3.05 -9.99
N VAL A 12 18.00 -2.65 -10.02
CA VAL A 12 17.14 -2.75 -11.21
C VAL A 12 17.60 -1.76 -12.27
N GLN A 13 17.95 -2.17 -13.48
CA GLN A 13 18.35 -1.21 -14.52
C GLN A 13 17.22 -0.95 -15.52
N MET A 14 16.98 0.33 -15.88
CA MET A 14 15.91 0.70 -16.81
C MET A 14 16.05 0.02 -18.19
N HIS A 15 17.27 -0.25 -18.62
CA HIS A 15 17.51 -1.00 -19.86
C HIS A 15 17.06 -2.46 -19.77
N GLU A 16 17.23 -3.12 -18.61
CA GLU A 16 16.73 -4.47 -18.37
C GLU A 16 15.20 -4.47 -18.40
N VAL A 17 14.58 -3.46 -17.78
CA VAL A 17 13.11 -3.28 -17.79
C VAL A 17 12.59 -3.12 -19.20
N ALA A 18 13.18 -2.22 -20.01
CA ALA A 18 12.78 -2.00 -21.40
C ALA A 18 12.91 -3.30 -22.22
N LYS A 19 14.03 -4.01 -22.07
CA LYS A 19 14.27 -5.30 -22.73
C LYS A 19 13.22 -6.35 -22.34
N ALA A 20 12.89 -6.47 -21.06
CA ALA A 20 11.89 -7.43 -20.60
C ALA A 20 10.45 -7.05 -20.98
N ALA A 21 10.16 -5.76 -21.12
CA ALA A 21 8.87 -5.26 -21.58
C ALA A 21 8.74 -5.26 -23.12
N GLY A 22 9.82 -5.55 -23.86
CA GLY A 22 9.81 -5.55 -25.32
C GLY A 22 9.65 -4.15 -25.94
N VAL A 23 10.07 -3.10 -25.24
CA VAL A 23 9.94 -1.70 -25.69
C VAL A 23 11.31 -1.05 -25.85
N ALA A 24 11.38 -0.03 -26.71
CA ALA A 24 12.57 0.82 -26.81
C ALA A 24 12.80 1.59 -25.49
N ILE A 25 14.07 1.77 -25.10
CA ILE A 25 14.43 2.49 -23.87
C ILE A 25 13.92 3.93 -23.87
N GLY A 26 13.94 4.60 -25.03
CA GLY A 26 13.37 5.95 -25.18
C GLY A 26 11.85 5.99 -24.94
N THR A 27 11.12 4.95 -25.38
CA THR A 27 9.70 4.80 -25.07
C THR A 27 9.50 4.65 -23.57
N LEU A 28 10.28 3.81 -22.89
CA LEU A 28 10.18 3.62 -21.45
C LEU A 28 10.39 4.94 -20.69
N TYR A 29 11.46 5.70 -21.00
CA TYR A 29 11.73 6.99 -20.35
C TYR A 29 10.68 8.06 -20.62
N ARG A 30 10.02 8.02 -21.79
CA ARG A 30 8.91 8.92 -22.10
C ARG A 30 7.73 8.73 -21.15
N TYR A 31 7.42 7.49 -20.74
CA TYR A 31 6.35 7.20 -19.81
C TYR A 31 6.81 7.25 -18.34
N PHE A 32 8.02 6.80 -18.06
CA PHE A 32 8.59 6.72 -16.72
C PHE A 32 9.98 7.36 -16.70
N PRO A 33 10.07 8.68 -16.44
CA PRO A 33 11.33 9.42 -16.50
C PRO A 33 12.43 8.90 -15.56
N SER A 34 12.05 8.20 -14.49
CA SER A 34 13.00 7.56 -13.57
C SER A 34 12.48 6.22 -13.04
N LYS A 35 13.36 5.44 -12.40
CA LYS A 35 12.96 4.21 -11.70
C LYS A 35 11.90 4.50 -10.64
N VAL A 36 11.99 5.63 -9.94
CA VAL A 36 10.98 6.03 -8.94
C VAL A 36 9.61 6.16 -9.60
N HIS A 37 9.50 6.88 -10.73
CA HIS A 37 8.23 6.99 -11.48
C HIS A 37 7.69 5.61 -11.87
N LEU A 38 8.54 4.73 -12.38
CA LEU A 38 8.14 3.37 -12.77
C LEU A 38 7.59 2.59 -11.56
N PHE A 39 8.32 2.53 -10.45
CA PHE A 39 7.92 1.73 -9.29
C PHE A 39 6.73 2.33 -8.55
N THR A 40 6.60 3.66 -8.51
CA THR A 40 5.40 4.33 -7.99
C THR A 40 4.18 4.02 -8.86
N ALA A 41 4.30 4.10 -10.20
CA ALA A 41 3.19 3.73 -11.09
C ALA A 41 2.79 2.26 -10.96
N VAL A 42 3.78 1.37 -10.77
CA VAL A 42 3.52 -0.05 -10.48
C VAL A 42 2.80 -0.22 -9.14
N MET A 43 3.17 0.53 -8.11
CA MET A 43 2.48 0.52 -6.81
C MET A 43 1.04 1.02 -6.95
N ALA A 44 0.81 2.13 -7.66
CA ALA A 44 -0.53 2.65 -7.94
C ALA A 44 -1.42 1.59 -8.61
N ALA A 45 -0.89 0.89 -9.62
CA ALA A 45 -1.62 -0.21 -10.26
C ALA A 45 -1.88 -1.41 -9.32
N GLN A 46 -1.01 -1.68 -8.33
CA GLN A 46 -1.26 -2.71 -7.33
C GLN A 46 -2.39 -2.30 -6.37
N VAL A 47 -2.39 -1.04 -5.94
CA VAL A 47 -3.43 -0.48 -5.07
C VAL A 47 -4.78 -0.46 -5.78
N ASP A 48 -4.84 -0.04 -7.04
CA ASP A 48 -6.07 -0.07 -7.85
C ASP A 48 -6.65 -1.49 -7.89
N ARG A 49 -5.83 -2.50 -8.23
CA ARG A 49 -6.25 -3.91 -8.27
C ARG A 49 -6.65 -4.48 -6.92
N PHE A 50 -6.00 -4.02 -5.86
CA PHE A 50 -6.38 -4.41 -4.50
C PHE A 50 -7.79 -3.89 -4.19
N GLY A 51 -8.08 -2.64 -4.54
CA GLY A 51 -9.39 -2.01 -4.33
C GLY A 51 -10.54 -2.66 -5.10
N GLU A 52 -10.30 -3.23 -6.28
CA GLU A 52 -11.33 -3.94 -7.08
C GLU A 52 -12.01 -5.09 -6.31
N GLY A 53 -11.32 -5.70 -5.35
CA GLY A 53 -11.83 -6.80 -4.54
C GLY A 53 -12.43 -6.37 -3.20
N VAL A 54 -12.42 -5.08 -2.86
CA VAL A 54 -12.84 -4.59 -1.54
C VAL A 54 -14.27 -4.06 -1.62
N GLY A 55 -15.13 -4.63 -0.79
CA GLY A 55 -16.49 -4.17 -0.57
C GLY A 55 -16.69 -3.63 0.85
N PRO A 56 -17.89 -3.14 1.16
CA PRO A 56 -18.27 -2.82 2.53
C PRO A 56 -18.18 -4.08 3.42
N PRO A 57 -17.98 -3.90 4.73
CA PRO A 57 -17.86 -5.03 5.66
C PRO A 57 -19.14 -5.87 5.65
N PRO A 58 -19.05 -7.21 5.76
CA PRO A 58 -20.22 -8.06 5.89
C PRO A 58 -21.08 -7.65 7.10
N PRO A 59 -22.40 -7.84 7.05
CA PRO A 59 -23.27 -7.55 8.19
C PRO A 59 -22.83 -8.31 9.44
N GLY A 60 -22.66 -7.59 10.56
CA GLY A 60 -22.26 -8.18 11.84
C GLY A 60 -20.75 -8.35 12.03
N THR A 61 -19.92 -7.96 11.06
CA THR A 61 -18.47 -7.85 11.25
C THR A 61 -18.15 -6.54 11.96
N ASP A 62 -17.29 -6.61 12.98
CA ASP A 62 -16.75 -5.43 13.65
C ASP A 62 -15.90 -4.62 12.65
N PRO A 63 -16.14 -3.30 12.45
CA PRO A 63 -15.41 -2.50 11.48
C PRO A 63 -13.87 -2.53 11.66
N GLU A 64 -13.39 -2.61 12.91
CA GLU A 64 -11.96 -2.70 13.21
C GLU A 64 -11.38 -4.02 12.73
N ASP A 65 -12.11 -5.12 12.91
CA ASP A 65 -11.70 -6.44 12.44
C ASP A 65 -11.74 -6.52 10.91
N ALA A 66 -12.73 -5.90 10.26
CA ALA A 66 -12.80 -5.82 8.79
C ALA A 66 -11.58 -5.11 8.19
N VAL A 67 -11.20 -3.96 8.77
CA VAL A 67 -9.98 -3.23 8.34
C VAL A 67 -8.73 -4.03 8.68
N ALA A 68 -8.67 -4.69 9.82
CA ALA A 68 -7.52 -5.52 10.18
C ALA A 68 -7.33 -6.69 9.20
N ASP A 69 -8.40 -7.39 8.85
CA ASP A 69 -8.36 -8.49 7.88
C ASP A 69 -7.92 -8.01 6.49
N LEU A 70 -8.42 -6.85 6.06
CA LEU A 70 -7.99 -6.17 4.83
C LEU A 70 -6.48 -5.90 4.83
N LEU A 71 -5.96 -5.25 5.88
CA LEU A 71 -4.54 -4.89 5.98
C LEU A 71 -3.64 -6.12 6.12
N VAL A 72 -4.11 -7.18 6.80
CA VAL A 72 -3.40 -8.47 6.87
C VAL A 72 -3.33 -9.14 5.50
N ALA A 73 -4.43 -9.14 4.73
CA ALA A 73 -4.44 -9.68 3.37
C ALA A 73 -3.51 -8.90 2.42
N ALA A 74 -3.50 -7.57 2.53
CA ALA A 74 -2.56 -6.71 1.81
C ALA A 74 -1.10 -7.04 2.18
N SER A 75 -0.79 -7.17 3.48
CA SER A 75 0.54 -7.56 3.96
C SER A 75 0.97 -8.91 3.40
N ARG A 76 0.11 -9.93 3.42
CA ARG A 76 0.40 -11.27 2.88
C ARG A 76 0.71 -11.20 1.38
N THR A 77 -0.04 -10.41 0.63
CA THR A 77 0.17 -10.21 -0.81
C THR A 77 1.53 -9.56 -1.08
N LEU A 78 1.88 -8.51 -0.32
CA LEU A 78 3.19 -7.84 -0.45
C LEU A 78 4.34 -8.77 -0.05
N MET A 79 4.16 -9.60 0.96
CA MET A 79 5.18 -10.54 1.43
C MET A 79 5.38 -11.74 0.49
N ALA A 80 4.47 -12.00 -0.45
CA ALA A 80 4.67 -13.02 -1.50
C ALA A 80 5.78 -12.63 -2.49
N GLN A 81 6.08 -11.33 -2.63
CA GLN A 81 7.16 -10.81 -3.48
C GLN A 81 7.96 -9.72 -2.74
N PRO A 82 8.67 -10.07 -1.65
CA PRO A 82 9.19 -9.10 -0.68
C PRO A 82 10.18 -8.11 -1.31
N LEU A 83 10.95 -8.54 -2.30
CA LEU A 83 11.92 -7.69 -2.98
C LEU A 83 11.27 -6.61 -3.87
N LEU A 84 10.22 -7.00 -4.58
CA LEU A 84 9.41 -6.08 -5.37
C LEU A 84 8.68 -5.11 -4.43
N SER A 85 8.08 -5.64 -3.38
CA SER A 85 7.35 -4.87 -2.38
C SER A 85 8.22 -3.83 -1.69
N ALA A 86 9.41 -4.20 -1.22
CA ALA A 86 10.36 -3.25 -0.64
C ALA A 86 10.71 -2.12 -1.62
N SER A 87 10.91 -2.45 -2.90
CA SER A 87 11.24 -1.48 -3.94
C SER A 87 10.08 -0.53 -4.25
N MET A 88 8.86 -1.05 -4.36
CA MET A 88 7.65 -0.25 -4.57
C MET A 88 7.35 0.67 -3.38
N LEU A 89 7.45 0.13 -2.16
CA LEU A 89 7.22 0.85 -0.91
C LEU A 89 8.26 1.96 -0.72
N HIS A 90 9.54 1.67 -0.98
CA HIS A 90 10.59 2.69 -0.94
C HIS A 90 10.34 3.81 -1.95
N ALA A 91 10.02 3.45 -3.20
CA ALA A 91 9.73 4.43 -4.25
C ALA A 91 8.54 5.33 -3.89
N ALA A 92 7.42 4.74 -3.44
CA ALA A 92 6.22 5.48 -3.04
C ALA A 92 6.50 6.49 -1.92
N ASN A 93 7.31 6.13 -0.92
CA ASN A 93 7.62 7.00 0.22
C ASN A 93 8.71 8.05 -0.05
N SER A 94 9.68 7.73 -0.91
CA SER A 94 10.75 8.67 -1.29
C SER A 94 10.30 9.71 -2.32
N ALA A 95 9.19 9.44 -3.02
CA ALA A 95 8.72 10.26 -4.11
C ALA A 95 8.13 11.58 -3.59
N ASN A 96 8.63 12.70 -4.10
CA ASN A 96 8.00 13.99 -3.86
C ASN A 96 6.72 14.06 -4.70
N VAL A 97 5.58 14.30 -4.05
CA VAL A 97 4.28 14.43 -4.73
C VAL A 97 4.28 15.53 -5.81
N ALA A 98 5.12 16.56 -5.67
CA ALA A 98 5.26 17.62 -6.65
C ALA A 98 5.91 17.15 -7.97
N THR A 99 6.63 16.01 -7.95
CA THR A 99 7.33 15.47 -9.12
C THR A 99 6.77 14.14 -9.59
N VAL A 100 6.11 13.37 -8.71
CA VAL A 100 5.53 12.06 -9.02
C VAL A 100 4.04 12.08 -8.67
N VAL A 101 3.22 12.41 -9.67
CA VAL A 101 1.76 12.58 -9.53
C VAL A 101 1.08 11.32 -8.97
N ASP A 102 1.59 10.14 -9.31
CA ASP A 102 1.04 8.86 -8.88
C ASP A 102 1.12 8.64 -7.36
N THR A 103 2.00 9.34 -6.63
CA THR A 103 2.11 9.21 -5.17
C THR A 103 0.82 9.67 -4.47
N ALA A 104 0.24 10.80 -4.88
CA ALA A 104 -1.02 11.27 -4.32
C ALA A 104 -2.17 10.29 -4.60
N LYS A 105 -2.13 9.64 -5.77
CA LYS A 105 -3.14 8.64 -6.16
C LYS A 105 -3.08 7.42 -5.24
N ILE A 106 -1.89 6.89 -4.96
CA ILE A 106 -1.71 5.76 -4.03
C ILE A 106 -2.34 6.06 -2.68
N ASP A 107 -1.99 7.20 -2.07
CA ASP A 107 -2.48 7.58 -0.76
C ASP A 107 -4.01 7.76 -0.75
N THR A 108 -4.55 8.42 -1.78
CA THR A 108 -5.99 8.69 -1.90
C THR A 108 -6.77 7.38 -2.09
N THR A 109 -6.38 6.55 -3.05
CA THR A 109 -7.08 5.29 -3.34
C THR A 109 -7.02 4.34 -2.15
N PHE A 110 -5.88 4.21 -1.48
CA PHE A 110 -5.80 3.32 -0.32
C PHE A 110 -6.62 3.84 0.86
N GLN A 111 -6.68 5.16 1.06
CA GLN A 111 -7.56 5.78 2.06
C GLN A 111 -9.03 5.49 1.76
N GLU A 112 -9.47 5.63 0.50
CA GLU A 112 -10.84 5.31 0.08
C GLU A 112 -11.20 3.85 0.32
N ILE A 113 -10.29 2.92 0.03
CA ILE A 113 -10.47 1.49 0.28
C ILE A 113 -10.69 1.22 1.79
N VAL A 114 -9.88 1.84 2.66
CA VAL A 114 -10.02 1.65 4.12
C VAL A 114 -11.30 2.28 4.64
N LEU A 115 -11.68 3.46 4.14
CA LEU A 115 -12.95 4.13 4.49
C LEU A 115 -14.17 3.29 4.07
N LEU A 116 -14.10 2.65 2.91
CA LEU A 116 -15.13 1.70 2.46
C LEU A 116 -15.19 0.47 3.38
N ALA A 117 -14.05 -0.11 3.73
CA ALA A 117 -13.97 -1.31 4.56
C ALA A 117 -14.45 -1.08 6.01
N ILE A 118 -14.35 0.15 6.52
CA ILE A 118 -14.87 0.51 7.85
C ILE A 118 -16.32 1.03 7.80
N GLY A 119 -16.91 1.12 6.61
CA GLY A 119 -18.30 1.54 6.42
C GLY A 119 -18.57 3.03 6.67
N ILE A 120 -17.60 3.91 6.38
CA ILE A 120 -17.78 5.36 6.46
C ILE A 120 -18.00 5.92 5.04
N GLU A 121 -19.25 6.27 4.73
CA GLU A 121 -19.60 6.88 3.43
C GLU A 121 -19.22 8.36 3.34
N VAL A 122 -19.41 9.11 4.43
CA VAL A 122 -19.11 10.54 4.52
C VAL A 122 -18.09 10.76 5.63
N PRO A 123 -16.79 10.74 5.32
CA PRO A 123 -15.75 10.82 6.34
C PRO A 123 -15.62 12.22 6.94
N THR A 124 -15.50 12.27 8.25
CA THR A 124 -15.11 13.50 8.96
C THR A 124 -13.61 13.75 8.79
N ALA A 125 -13.17 14.97 9.10
CA ALA A 125 -11.73 15.28 9.16
C ALA A 125 -10.98 14.42 10.19
N GLN A 126 -11.68 13.90 11.20
CA GLN A 126 -11.11 12.97 12.17
C GLN A 126 -10.90 11.60 11.54
N ASP A 127 -11.89 11.03 10.85
CA ASP A 127 -11.78 9.73 10.20
C ASP A 127 -10.62 9.69 9.19
N VAL A 128 -10.51 10.74 8.36
CA VAL A 128 -9.38 10.90 7.42
C VAL A 128 -8.02 10.90 8.14
N ARG A 129 -7.92 11.55 9.31
CA ARG A 129 -6.69 11.56 10.10
C ARG A 129 -6.40 10.18 10.72
N LEU A 130 -7.42 9.50 11.25
CA LEU A 130 -7.25 8.17 11.85
C LEU A 130 -6.78 7.16 10.80
N VAL A 131 -7.41 7.13 9.62
CA VAL A 131 -7.00 6.27 8.50
C VAL A 131 -5.56 6.60 8.08
N ARG A 132 -5.21 7.88 7.94
CA ARG A 132 -3.83 8.26 7.60
C ARG A 132 -2.81 7.75 8.63
N LEU A 133 -3.09 7.89 9.93
CA LEU A 133 -2.20 7.41 10.99
C LEU A 133 -2.10 5.88 11.00
N LEU A 134 -3.23 5.18 10.81
CA LEU A 134 -3.27 3.73 10.68
C LEU A 134 -2.41 3.26 9.50
N MET A 135 -2.50 3.94 8.36
CA MET A 135 -1.69 3.63 7.18
C MET A 135 -0.19 3.79 7.43
N GLN A 136 0.21 4.84 8.15
CA GLN A 136 1.62 5.01 8.52
C GLN A 136 2.10 3.95 9.53
N CYS A 137 1.24 3.53 10.45
CA CYS A 137 1.53 2.44 11.37
C CYS A 137 1.70 1.10 10.62
N TRP A 138 0.74 0.75 9.76
CA TRP A 138 0.76 -0.45 8.93
C TRP A 138 2.03 -0.52 8.06
N TYR A 139 2.40 0.60 7.46
CA TYR A 139 3.63 0.71 6.69
C TYR A 139 4.88 0.40 7.52
N GLY A 140 5.00 0.98 8.72
CA GLY A 140 6.12 0.73 9.62
C GLY A 140 6.23 -0.74 10.05
N VAL A 141 5.10 -1.37 10.37
CA VAL A 141 5.02 -2.80 10.70
C VAL A 141 5.45 -3.66 9.50
N LEU A 142 4.98 -3.33 8.30
CA LEU A 142 5.35 -4.05 7.08
C LEU A 142 6.85 -3.90 6.76
N GLN A 143 7.41 -2.70 6.90
CA GLN A 143 8.85 -2.47 6.74
C GLN A 143 9.68 -3.26 7.77
N MET A 144 9.22 -3.33 9.02
CA MET A 144 9.88 -4.14 10.06
C MET A 144 9.96 -5.61 9.62
N SER A 145 8.88 -6.16 9.09
CA SER A 145 8.86 -7.55 8.59
C SER A 145 9.70 -7.75 7.32
N LEU A 146 9.63 -6.82 6.36
CA LEU A 146 10.47 -6.86 5.14
C LEU A 146 11.97 -6.82 5.45
N ASN A 147 12.36 -6.18 6.55
CA ASN A 147 13.73 -6.16 7.06
C ASN A 147 14.10 -7.40 7.90
N GLY A 148 13.20 -8.40 7.98
CA GLY A 148 13.41 -9.63 8.74
C GLY A 148 13.35 -9.46 10.26
N ARG A 149 12.82 -8.33 10.75
CA ARG A 149 12.76 -8.01 12.19
C ARG A 149 11.48 -8.49 12.86
N ALA A 150 10.51 -9.00 12.10
CA ALA A 150 9.21 -9.47 12.59
C ALA A 150 8.64 -10.56 11.67
N SER A 151 8.00 -11.55 12.26
CA SER A 151 7.27 -12.59 11.54
C SER A 151 5.91 -12.08 11.04
N MET A 152 5.27 -12.83 10.13
CA MET A 152 3.90 -12.50 9.71
C MET A 152 2.87 -12.63 10.84
N ALA A 153 3.15 -13.44 11.88
CA ALA A 153 2.28 -13.52 13.05
C ALA A 153 2.37 -12.24 13.89
N ASP A 154 3.59 -11.70 14.05
CA ASP A 154 3.80 -10.42 14.73
C ASP A 154 3.13 -9.27 13.96
N VAL A 155 3.30 -9.24 12.62
CA VAL A 155 2.63 -8.28 11.73
C VAL A 155 1.12 -8.31 11.91
N GLU A 156 0.51 -9.50 11.90
CA GLU A 156 -0.93 -9.62 12.08
C GLU A 156 -1.40 -9.15 13.46
N SER A 157 -0.67 -9.52 14.52
CA SER A 157 -0.96 -9.07 15.89
C SER A 157 -0.89 -7.54 16.01
N ASP A 158 0.17 -6.92 15.48
CA ASP A 158 0.38 -5.47 15.53
C ASP A 158 -0.68 -4.71 14.72
N ILE A 159 -1.04 -5.20 13.54
CA ILE A 159 -2.11 -4.62 12.71
C ILE A 159 -3.44 -4.64 13.43
N ARG A 160 -3.83 -5.78 14.02
CA ARG A 160 -5.08 -5.90 14.76
C ARG A 160 -5.12 -4.95 15.96
N MET A 161 -4.02 -4.86 16.69
CA MET A 161 -3.89 -3.91 17.81
C MET A 161 -4.01 -2.46 17.33
N ALA A 162 -3.30 -2.09 16.26
CA ALA A 162 -3.34 -0.75 15.70
C ALA A 162 -4.74 -0.36 15.22
N CYS A 163 -5.46 -1.28 14.55
CA CYS A 163 -6.84 -1.06 14.12
C CYS A 163 -7.75 -0.76 15.32
N ARG A 164 -7.70 -1.59 16.37
CA ARG A 164 -8.50 -1.39 17.59
C ARG A 164 -8.23 -0.04 18.26
N LEU A 165 -6.96 0.36 18.38
CA LEU A 165 -6.60 1.59 19.08
C LEU A 165 -6.86 2.85 18.25
N LEU A 166 -6.50 2.84 16.96
CA LEU A 166 -6.56 4.02 16.10
C LEU A 166 -7.96 4.25 15.52
N LEU A 167 -8.78 3.21 15.37
CA LEU A 167 -10.13 3.33 14.83
C LEU A 167 -11.22 3.42 15.89
N ALA A 168 -10.90 3.21 17.18
CA ALA A 168 -11.84 3.39 18.28
C ALA A 168 -12.58 4.75 18.26
N PRO A 169 -11.93 5.91 17.98
CA PRO A 169 -12.61 7.20 17.98
C PRO A 169 -13.23 7.59 16.62
N ARG A 170 -13.47 6.64 15.71
CA ARG A 170 -14.11 6.92 14.40
C ARG A 170 -15.55 7.41 14.56
N SER A 171 -16.06 8.10 13.55
CA SER A 171 -17.39 8.74 13.59
C SER A 171 -18.59 7.78 13.65
N ASN A 172 -18.45 6.55 13.16
CA ASN A 172 -19.50 5.52 13.19
C ASN A 172 -19.33 4.51 14.34
N ALA A 173 -18.43 4.75 15.29
CA ALA A 173 -18.29 3.91 16.48
C ALA A 173 -19.55 4.01 17.36
N SER A 174 -19.97 2.87 17.91
CA SER A 174 -20.92 2.88 19.03
C SER A 174 -20.15 3.39 20.25
N GLY A 175 -20.55 4.56 20.77
CA GLY A 175 -19.90 5.19 21.94
C GLY A 175 -19.99 4.37 23.22
#